data_AF-A0A410RFB0-F1
#
_entry.id   AF-A0A410RFB0-F1
#
_cell.length_a   1.000
_cell.length_b   1.000
_cell.length_c   1.000
_cell.angle_alpha   90.00
_cell.angle_beta   90.00
_cell.angle_gamma   90.00
#
_symmetry.space_group_name_H-M   'P 1'
#
loop_
_entity.id
_entity.type
_entity.pdbx_description
1 polymer ?
#
loop_
_entity_poly.entity_id
_entity_poly.type
_entity_poly.pdbx_seq_one_letter_code
_entity_poly.pdbx_strand_id
1 'polypeptide(L)'
;MRGPFVRVVVALACTAAFLLQVVTSEEDTRVQDVGKRADKLTAAAFSLEEKIDARLDPKRIRKAGSLKARVDALAEPTCEEDNYQCGGNDPQCISNLLVCDGETDCRNGEDEKHCVVPLKKGDRFVGDKVFDYCGLLQPEHIIVTINSITTSAFFKSHPKLSATLHIQVDRDDDERDVIIRTGGFYSFATHEILFKTPDTDNHYLVGHFDGYNFDQFVGNTVKVGSGETCARYIYKRQH
;
A
#
# COMPACT_ATOMS: atom_id res chain seq x y z
N MET A 1 -42.29 79.91 -21.21
CA MET A 1 -41.35 79.87 -22.36
C MET A 1 -40.42 78.66 -22.19
N ARG A 2 -40.80 77.47 -22.69
CA ARG A 2 -39.89 76.32 -22.78
C ARG A 2 -39.23 76.39 -24.16
N GLY A 3 -38.07 77.04 -24.22
CA GLY A 3 -37.34 77.27 -25.47
C GLY A 3 -36.82 75.99 -26.12
N PRO A 4 -36.55 76.01 -27.43
CA PRO A 4 -36.04 74.86 -28.19
C PRO A 4 -34.77 74.24 -27.58
N PHE A 5 -33.98 75.05 -26.85
CA PHE A 5 -32.78 74.62 -26.13
C PHE A 5 -33.03 73.49 -25.10
N VAL A 6 -34.14 73.54 -24.34
CA VAL A 6 -34.43 72.53 -23.31
C VAL A 6 -34.73 71.16 -23.94
N ARG A 7 -35.36 71.14 -25.12
CA ARG A 7 -35.66 69.90 -25.86
C ARG A 7 -34.40 69.25 -26.41
N VAL A 8 -33.44 70.05 -26.87
CA VAL A 8 -32.16 69.55 -27.41
C VAL A 8 -31.29 68.93 -26.31
N VAL A 9 -31.20 69.57 -25.14
CA VAL A 9 -30.42 69.05 -24.00
C VAL A 9 -31.00 67.74 -23.48
N VAL A 10 -32.33 67.63 -23.38
CA VAL A 10 -32.98 66.37 -22.97
C VAL A 10 -32.76 65.25 -23.98
N ALA A 11 -32.81 65.54 -25.29
CA ALA A 11 -32.53 64.54 -26.33
C ALA A 11 -31.07 64.05 -26.30
N LEU A 12 -30.10 64.94 -26.06
CA LEU A 12 -28.69 64.59 -25.89
C LEU A 12 -28.44 63.74 -24.63
N ALA A 13 -29.10 64.06 -23.52
CA ALA A 13 -28.99 63.27 -22.29
C ALA A 13 -29.59 61.86 -22.45
N CYS A 14 -30.74 61.73 -23.11
CA CYS A 14 -31.37 60.44 -23.39
C CYS A 14 -30.52 59.57 -24.32
N THR A 15 -29.91 60.16 -25.35
CA THR A 15 -29.02 59.41 -26.27
C THR A 15 -27.74 58.94 -25.58
N ALA A 16 -27.14 59.77 -24.72
CA ALA A 16 -25.99 59.38 -23.90
C ALA A 16 -26.32 58.24 -22.92
N ALA A 17 -27.46 58.31 -22.24
CA ALA A 17 -27.91 57.25 -21.34
C ALA A 17 -28.20 55.92 -22.07
N PHE A 18 -28.82 55.99 -23.26
CA PHE A 18 -29.09 54.82 -24.09
C PHE A 18 -27.79 54.18 -24.62
N LEU A 19 -26.83 54.99 -25.07
CA LEU A 19 -25.51 54.50 -25.47
C LEU A 19 -24.78 53.85 -24.29
N LEU A 20 -24.83 54.45 -23.10
CA LEU A 20 -24.25 53.84 -21.89
C LEU A 20 -24.91 52.48 -21.59
N GLN A 21 -26.24 52.39 -21.64
CA GLN A 21 -26.97 51.13 -21.43
C GLN A 21 -26.60 50.05 -22.45
N VAL A 22 -26.47 50.42 -23.73
CA VAL A 22 -26.06 49.51 -24.80
C VAL A 22 -24.62 49.02 -24.57
N VAL A 23 -23.68 49.92 -24.28
CA VAL A 23 -22.28 49.58 -23.98
C VAL A 23 -22.19 48.67 -22.75
N THR A 24 -22.89 48.99 -21.65
CA THR A 24 -22.89 48.14 -20.45
C THR A 24 -23.50 46.76 -20.72
N SER A 25 -24.51 46.66 -21.59
CA SER A 25 -25.11 45.37 -21.96
C SER A 25 -24.18 44.52 -22.82
N GLU A 26 -23.44 45.12 -23.77
CA GLU A 26 -22.45 44.42 -24.58
C GLU A 26 -21.28 43.94 -23.71
N GLU A 27 -20.80 44.75 -22.77
CA GLU A 27 -19.77 44.35 -21.81
C GLU A 27 -20.25 43.18 -20.91
N ASP A 28 -21.48 43.24 -20.39
CA ASP A 28 -22.08 42.16 -19.60
C ASP A 28 -22.17 40.83 -20.39
N THR A 29 -22.54 40.89 -21.67
CA THR A 29 -22.61 39.68 -22.51
C THR A 29 -21.24 39.05 -22.76
N ARG A 30 -20.18 39.87 -22.91
CA ARG A 30 -18.80 39.39 -23.09
C ARG A 30 -18.27 38.77 -21.80
N VAL A 31 -18.57 39.37 -20.65
CA VAL A 31 -18.21 38.82 -19.33
C VAL A 31 -18.91 37.47 -19.11
N GLN A 32 -20.18 37.34 -19.50
CA GLN A 32 -20.91 36.07 -19.41
C GLN A 32 -20.35 34.97 -20.33
N ASP A 33 -19.92 35.29 -21.56
CA ASP A 33 -19.30 34.30 -22.46
C ASP A 33 -17.95 33.82 -21.91
N VAL A 34 -17.15 34.73 -21.36
CA VAL A 34 -15.90 34.37 -20.66
C VAL A 34 -16.18 33.47 -19.45
N GLY A 35 -17.22 33.77 -18.66
CA GLY A 35 -17.65 32.92 -17.55
C GLY A 35 -18.01 31.50 -17.99
N LYS A 36 -18.84 31.35 -19.04
CA LYS A 36 -19.21 30.03 -19.59
C LYS A 36 -18.00 29.24 -20.09
N ARG A 37 -17.05 29.92 -20.74
CA ARG A 37 -15.79 29.30 -21.18
C ARG A 37 -14.94 28.86 -20.00
N ALA A 38 -14.85 29.69 -18.96
CA ALA A 38 -14.14 29.34 -17.72
C ALA A 38 -14.76 28.13 -17.03
N ASP A 39 -16.10 28.06 -16.93
CA ASP A 39 -16.80 26.90 -16.36
C ASP A 39 -16.55 25.62 -17.16
N LYS A 40 -16.60 25.71 -18.51
CA LYS A 40 -16.32 24.57 -19.39
C LYS A 40 -14.87 24.09 -19.25
N LEU A 41 -13.92 25.00 -19.17
CA LEU A 41 -12.51 24.68 -18.93
C LEU A 41 -12.31 24.04 -17.55
N THR A 42 -13.00 24.55 -16.53
CA THR A 42 -12.98 24.00 -15.18
C THR A 42 -13.50 22.57 -15.16
N ALA A 43 -14.66 22.31 -15.79
CA ALA A 43 -15.21 20.96 -15.93
C ALA A 43 -14.26 20.02 -16.69
N ALA A 44 -13.62 20.50 -17.76
CA ALA A 44 -12.63 19.73 -18.49
C ALA A 44 -11.39 19.40 -17.64
N ALA A 45 -10.91 20.34 -16.83
CA ALA A 45 -9.79 20.13 -15.91
C ALA A 45 -10.11 19.06 -14.86
N PHE A 46 -11.25 19.14 -14.20
CA PHE A 46 -11.70 18.10 -13.25
C PHE A 46 -11.83 16.72 -13.91
N SER A 47 -12.36 16.66 -15.13
CA SER A 47 -12.47 15.38 -15.86
C SER A 47 -11.11 14.77 -16.22
N LEU A 48 -10.08 15.60 -16.37
CA LEU A 48 -8.72 15.15 -16.63
C LEU A 48 -8.05 14.69 -15.33
N GLU A 49 -8.24 15.42 -14.24
CA GLU A 49 -7.78 15.07 -12.89
C GLU A 49 -8.32 13.69 -12.48
N GLU A 50 -9.63 13.45 -12.66
CA GLU A 50 -10.24 12.15 -12.37
C GLU A 50 -9.61 11.00 -13.19
N LYS A 51 -9.27 11.25 -14.46
CA LYS A 51 -8.60 10.25 -15.31
C LYS A 51 -7.16 10.00 -14.87
N ILE A 52 -6.47 11.01 -14.36
CA ILE A 52 -5.12 10.88 -13.80
C ILE A 52 -5.20 10.06 -12.51
N ASP A 53 -6.12 10.42 -11.60
CA ASP A 53 -6.33 9.72 -10.34
C ASP A 53 -6.70 8.25 -10.56
N ALA A 54 -7.60 7.96 -11.51
CA ALA A 54 -7.98 6.58 -11.83
C ALA A 54 -6.80 5.73 -12.35
N ARG A 55 -5.77 6.36 -12.93
CA ARG A 55 -4.53 5.68 -13.37
C ARG A 55 -3.50 5.57 -12.26
N LEU A 56 -3.45 6.56 -11.37
CA LEU A 56 -2.55 6.60 -10.23
C LEU A 56 -3.14 5.92 -8.98
N ASP A 57 -4.35 5.37 -9.06
CA ASP A 57 -5.01 4.66 -7.97
C ASP A 57 -4.06 3.63 -7.33
N PRO A 58 -3.69 3.81 -6.04
CA PRO A 58 -2.78 2.91 -5.34
C PRO A 58 -3.24 1.45 -5.36
N LYS A 59 -4.56 1.20 -5.35
CA LYS A 59 -5.09 -0.18 -5.42
C LYS A 59 -4.77 -0.84 -6.75
N ARG A 60 -4.84 -0.07 -7.86
CA ARG A 60 -4.47 -0.54 -9.20
C ARG A 60 -2.98 -0.84 -9.28
N ILE A 61 -2.13 0.07 -8.80
CA ILE A 61 -0.67 -0.10 -8.79
C ILE A 61 -0.28 -1.33 -7.97
N ARG A 62 -0.84 -1.49 -6.76
CA ARG A 62 -0.63 -2.66 -5.91
C ARG A 62 -1.01 -3.95 -6.62
N LYS A 63 -2.18 -4.00 -7.27
CA LYS A 63 -2.65 -5.20 -7.98
C LYS A 63 -1.75 -5.56 -9.17
N ALA A 64 -1.26 -4.55 -9.91
CA ALA A 64 -0.31 -4.76 -10.99
C ALA A 64 1.04 -5.28 -10.45
N GLY A 65 1.50 -4.74 -9.32
CA GLY A 65 2.67 -5.21 -8.60
C GLY A 65 2.57 -6.67 -8.14
N SER A 66 1.48 -7.04 -7.45
CA SER A 66 1.22 -8.44 -7.06
C SER A 66 1.19 -9.39 -8.26
N LEU A 67 0.67 -8.94 -9.41
CA LEU A 67 0.72 -9.74 -10.64
C LEU A 67 2.16 -9.91 -11.14
N LYS A 68 2.97 -8.84 -11.13
CA LYS A 68 4.38 -8.88 -11.47
C LYS A 68 5.16 -9.84 -10.56
N ALA A 69 4.98 -9.76 -9.24
CA ALA A 69 5.63 -10.65 -8.28
C ALA A 69 5.34 -12.14 -8.57
N ARG A 70 4.11 -12.47 -8.97
CA ARG A 70 3.74 -13.84 -9.38
C ARG A 70 4.42 -14.30 -10.66
N VAL A 71 4.66 -13.38 -11.61
CA VAL A 71 5.40 -13.69 -12.84
C VAL A 71 6.88 -13.88 -12.53
N ASP A 72 7.45 -13.00 -11.71
CA ASP A 72 8.85 -13.06 -11.29
C ASP A 72 9.14 -14.37 -10.51
N ALA A 73 8.20 -14.83 -9.69
CA ALA A 73 8.30 -16.12 -8.98
C ALA A 73 8.28 -17.37 -9.88
N LEU A 74 7.87 -17.25 -11.16
CA LEU A 74 7.92 -18.34 -12.14
C LEU A 74 9.16 -18.25 -13.04
N ALA A 75 9.88 -17.13 -13.01
CA ALA A 75 11.08 -16.94 -13.79
C ALA A 75 12.29 -17.57 -13.09
N GLU A 76 13.34 -17.86 -13.86
CA GLU A 76 14.62 -18.26 -13.28
C GLU A 76 15.19 -17.09 -12.45
N PRO A 77 15.66 -17.35 -11.21
CA PRO A 77 16.17 -16.30 -10.35
C PRO A 77 17.43 -15.69 -10.99
N THR A 78 17.47 -14.35 -10.99
CA THR A 78 18.59 -13.58 -11.57
C THR A 78 19.75 -13.42 -10.61
N CYS A 79 19.51 -13.65 -9.31
CA CYS A 79 20.48 -13.59 -8.23
C CYS A 79 20.47 -14.91 -7.46
N GLU A 80 21.54 -15.17 -6.70
CA GLU A 80 21.61 -16.27 -5.73
C GLU A 80 20.58 -16.07 -4.60
N GLU A 81 20.25 -17.14 -3.86
CA GLU A 81 19.19 -17.14 -2.84
C GLU A 81 19.40 -16.07 -1.73
N ASP A 82 20.66 -15.82 -1.36
CA ASP A 82 21.03 -14.86 -0.32
C ASP A 82 21.24 -13.41 -0.84
N ASN A 83 20.89 -13.18 -2.10
CA ASN A 83 21.07 -11.90 -2.78
C ASN A 83 19.73 -11.27 -3.21
N TYR A 84 19.67 -9.95 -3.07
CA TYR A 84 18.58 -9.09 -3.49
C TYR A 84 18.84 -8.52 -4.89
N GLN A 85 17.81 -8.53 -5.74
CA GLN A 85 17.85 -7.95 -7.08
C GLN A 85 17.41 -6.48 -7.04
N CYS A 86 18.34 -5.56 -7.29
CA CYS A 86 18.08 -4.11 -7.37
C CYS A 86 17.10 -3.72 -8.49
N GLY A 87 16.87 -4.61 -9.46
CA GLY A 87 15.94 -4.40 -10.56
C GLY A 87 16.41 -3.33 -11.56
N GLY A 88 15.45 -2.75 -12.28
CA GLY A 88 15.74 -1.75 -13.32
C GLY A 88 16.29 -2.35 -14.61
N ASN A 89 16.90 -1.49 -15.45
CA ASN A 89 17.43 -1.86 -16.77
C ASN A 89 18.87 -2.40 -16.72
N ASP A 90 19.55 -2.25 -15.57
CA ASP A 90 20.91 -2.71 -15.33
C ASP A 90 20.88 -3.60 -14.06
N PRO A 91 20.64 -4.92 -14.22
CA PRO A 91 20.43 -5.81 -13.10
C PRO A 91 21.67 -5.86 -12.21
N GLN A 92 21.45 -5.80 -10.90
CA GLN A 92 22.51 -5.83 -9.90
C GLN A 92 22.04 -6.68 -8.72
N CYS A 93 22.91 -7.56 -8.25
CA CYS A 93 22.69 -8.37 -7.07
C CYS A 93 23.53 -7.82 -5.92
N ILE A 94 22.91 -7.62 -4.76
CA ILE A 94 23.56 -7.26 -3.50
C ILE A 94 23.15 -8.26 -2.42
N SER A 95 23.85 -8.33 -1.29
CA SER A 95 23.44 -9.23 -0.20
C SER A 95 22.11 -8.79 0.42
N ASN A 96 21.27 -9.75 0.82
CA ASN A 96 20.03 -9.48 1.56
C ASN A 96 20.25 -8.67 2.86
N LEU A 97 21.47 -8.69 3.42
CA LEU A 97 21.82 -7.93 4.62
C LEU A 97 21.94 -6.43 4.38
N LEU A 98 22.23 -6.02 3.14
CA LEU A 98 22.46 -4.64 2.73
C LEU A 98 21.15 -3.89 2.41
N VAL A 99 20.04 -4.60 2.25
CA VAL A 99 18.76 -3.94 1.99
C VAL A 99 18.27 -3.21 3.24
N CYS A 100 18.01 -1.91 3.11
CA CYS A 100 17.52 -1.07 4.20
C CYS A 100 18.46 -1.02 5.41
N ASP A 101 19.77 -1.07 5.18
CA ASP A 101 20.78 -0.93 6.23
C ASP A 101 21.12 0.56 6.51
N GLY A 102 20.79 1.44 5.57
CA GLY A 102 21.00 2.89 5.63
C GLY A 102 22.10 3.42 4.70
N GLU A 103 22.77 2.54 3.96
CA GLU A 103 23.75 2.87 2.93
C GLU A 103 23.20 2.49 1.54
N THR A 104 23.62 3.22 0.50
CA THR A 104 23.15 2.96 -0.86
C THR A 104 24.12 2.05 -1.60
N ASP A 105 23.76 0.78 -1.74
CA ASP A 105 24.54 -0.26 -2.44
C ASP A 105 24.04 -0.52 -3.86
N CYS A 106 22.73 -0.42 -4.11
CA CYS A 106 22.22 -0.48 -5.47
C CYS A 106 22.60 0.80 -6.24
N ARG A 107 23.07 0.67 -7.49
CA ARG A 107 23.38 1.82 -8.37
C ARG A 107 22.17 2.73 -8.63
N ASN A 108 20.96 2.16 -8.55
CA ASN A 108 19.69 2.88 -8.70
C ASN A 108 19.08 3.30 -7.33
N GLY A 109 19.76 2.97 -6.22
CA GLY A 109 19.35 3.19 -4.84
C GLY A 109 18.06 2.53 -4.40
N GLU A 110 17.64 1.44 -5.06
CA GLU A 110 16.37 0.77 -4.77
C GLU A 110 16.30 0.15 -3.37
N ASP A 111 17.43 -0.37 -2.90
CA ASP A 111 17.64 -0.94 -1.58
C ASP A 111 17.25 -0.01 -0.42
N GLU A 112 17.32 1.31 -0.62
CA GLU A 112 17.03 2.31 0.43
C GLU A 112 15.71 3.09 0.23
N LYS A 113 14.92 2.79 -0.82
CA LYS A 113 13.66 3.52 -1.09
C LYS A 113 12.45 3.01 -0.30
N HIS A 114 12.43 1.73 0.05
CA HIS A 114 11.24 1.04 0.54
C HIS A 114 11.37 0.48 1.97
N CYS A 115 12.05 1.21 2.84
CA CYS A 115 12.42 0.78 4.19
C CYS A 115 11.37 1.06 5.29
N VAL A 116 10.09 1.18 4.91
CA VAL A 116 9.00 1.36 5.87
C VAL A 116 8.44 -0.01 6.23
N VAL A 117 8.53 -0.38 7.51
CA VAL A 117 7.99 -1.65 7.99
C VAL A 117 6.47 -1.68 7.72
N PRO A 118 5.96 -2.69 6.99
CA PRO A 118 4.54 -2.75 6.62
C PRO A 118 3.60 -3.20 7.76
N LEU A 119 4.16 -3.37 8.96
CA LEU A 119 3.50 -3.86 10.16
C LEU A 119 3.46 -2.76 11.22
N LYS A 120 2.37 -2.73 11.97
CA LYS A 120 2.07 -1.80 13.06
C LYS A 120 1.66 -2.58 14.30
N LYS A 121 1.92 -1.99 15.46
CA LYS A 121 1.43 -2.52 16.74
C LYS A 121 -0.10 -2.57 16.70
N GLY A 122 -0.65 -3.72 17.07
CA GLY A 122 -2.10 -3.99 17.08
C GLY A 122 -2.62 -4.61 15.79
N ASP A 123 -1.81 -4.72 14.74
CA ASP A 123 -2.22 -5.42 13.52
C ASP A 123 -2.60 -6.87 13.83
N ARG A 124 -3.77 -7.27 13.35
CA ARG A 124 -4.32 -8.62 13.52
C ARG A 124 -4.44 -9.27 12.15
N PHE A 125 -3.89 -10.46 12.00
CA PHE A 125 -3.98 -11.27 10.79
C PHE A 125 -4.70 -12.58 11.10
N VAL A 126 -5.71 -12.91 10.32
CA VAL A 126 -6.44 -14.19 10.42
C VAL A 126 -5.92 -15.10 9.33
N GLY A 127 -5.31 -16.22 9.73
CA GLY A 127 -4.79 -17.26 8.86
C GLY A 127 -5.81 -18.35 8.64
N ASP A 128 -6.24 -18.54 7.39
CA ASP A 128 -7.12 -19.65 6.99
C ASP A 128 -6.26 -20.86 6.58
N LYS A 129 -6.57 -22.04 7.12
CA LYS A 129 -5.83 -23.29 6.83
C LYS A 129 -5.93 -23.68 5.34
N VAL A 130 -4.79 -23.94 4.72
CA VAL A 130 -4.70 -24.62 3.41
C VAL A 130 -4.44 -26.10 3.63
N PHE A 131 -3.39 -26.42 4.39
CA PHE A 131 -3.08 -27.76 4.86
C PHE A 131 -2.33 -27.67 6.20
N ASP A 132 -2.48 -28.68 7.06
CA ASP A 132 -1.71 -28.81 8.28
C ASP A 132 -1.55 -30.29 8.65
N TYR A 133 -0.30 -30.77 8.65
CA TYR A 133 0.10 -32.06 9.17
C TYR A 133 1.28 -31.95 10.15
N CYS A 134 1.54 -30.74 10.69
CA CYS A 134 2.62 -30.50 11.65
C CYS A 134 2.35 -31.12 13.03
N GLY A 135 1.08 -31.10 13.49
CA GLY A 135 0.74 -31.48 14.85
C GLY A 135 -0.70 -31.96 15.01
N LEU A 136 -1.08 -32.31 16.25
CA LEU A 136 -2.39 -32.91 16.56
C LEU A 136 -3.54 -31.90 16.67
N LEU A 137 -3.25 -30.60 16.78
CA LEU A 137 -4.28 -29.58 16.99
C LEU A 137 -4.99 -29.19 15.69
N GLN A 138 -4.28 -29.13 14.56
CA GLN A 138 -4.80 -28.83 13.22
C GLN A 138 -5.89 -27.74 13.15
N PRO A 139 -5.67 -26.55 13.75
CA PRO A 139 -6.69 -25.51 13.85
C PRO A 139 -7.15 -25.03 12.47
N GLU A 140 -8.43 -24.65 12.34
CA GLU A 140 -8.95 -24.04 11.11
C GLU A 140 -8.42 -22.63 10.92
N HIS A 141 -8.33 -21.86 12.02
CA HIS A 141 -7.86 -20.50 12.02
C HIS A 141 -6.73 -20.28 13.03
N ILE A 142 -5.70 -19.54 12.59
CA ILE A 142 -4.64 -19.04 13.47
C ILE A 142 -4.62 -17.52 13.35
N ILE A 143 -4.75 -16.83 14.48
CA ILE A 143 -4.71 -15.38 14.52
C ILE A 143 -3.34 -14.92 14.99
N VAL A 144 -2.68 -14.08 14.22
CA VAL A 144 -1.41 -13.43 14.56
C VAL A 144 -1.70 -11.97 14.93
N THR A 145 -1.38 -11.57 16.15
CA THR A 145 -1.48 -10.18 16.62
C THR A 145 -0.08 -9.60 16.85
N ILE A 146 0.25 -8.50 16.19
CA ILE A 146 1.55 -7.83 16.36
C ILE A 146 1.55 -7.00 17.65
N ASN A 147 2.41 -7.34 18.60
CA ASN A 147 2.52 -6.68 19.90
C ASN A 147 3.43 -5.44 19.83
N SER A 148 4.56 -5.55 19.13
CA SER A 148 5.53 -4.47 18.96
C SER A 148 6.47 -4.72 17.78
N ILE A 149 7.02 -3.63 17.25
CA ILE A 149 8.11 -3.61 16.27
C ILE A 149 9.21 -2.75 16.86
N THR A 150 10.44 -3.25 16.87
CA THR A 150 11.63 -2.50 17.33
C THR A 150 12.75 -2.63 16.30
N THR A 151 13.20 -1.51 15.75
CA THR A 151 14.33 -1.42 14.82
C THR A 151 15.59 -1.01 15.57
N SER A 152 16.71 -1.68 15.31
CA SER A 152 17.99 -1.26 15.85
C SER A 152 18.57 -0.13 15.02
N ALA A 153 19.21 0.86 15.65
CA ALA A 153 19.84 1.96 14.93
C ALA A 153 21.03 1.50 14.06
N PHE A 154 21.72 0.43 14.45
CA PHE A 154 22.89 -0.13 13.76
C PHE A 154 22.56 -1.37 12.90
N PHE A 155 21.31 -1.84 12.92
CA PHE A 155 20.88 -2.99 12.12
C PHE A 155 19.41 -2.83 11.77
N LYS A 156 19.17 -2.03 10.72
CA LYS A 156 17.82 -1.62 10.29
C LYS A 156 17.19 -2.64 9.34
N SER A 157 17.99 -3.42 8.61
CA SER A 157 17.57 -4.43 7.63
C SER A 157 16.64 -5.51 8.21
N HIS A 158 16.73 -5.77 9.52
CA HIS A 158 15.90 -6.77 10.20
C HIS A 158 15.21 -6.23 11.47
N PRO A 159 14.08 -5.51 11.33
CA PRO A 159 13.25 -5.10 12.45
C PRO A 159 12.83 -6.29 13.32
N LYS A 160 13.04 -6.21 14.63
CA LYS A 160 12.57 -7.24 15.57
C LYS A 160 11.07 -7.09 15.81
N LEU A 161 10.37 -8.22 15.78
CA LEU A 161 8.93 -8.30 15.98
C LEU A 161 8.63 -9.08 17.26
N SER A 162 7.60 -8.66 17.98
CA SER A 162 6.91 -9.48 18.98
C SER A 162 5.47 -9.66 18.56
N ALA A 163 4.98 -10.89 18.62
CA ALA A 163 3.61 -11.24 18.26
C ALA A 163 2.97 -12.21 19.25
N THR A 164 1.65 -12.23 19.25
CA THR A 164 0.83 -13.20 19.98
C THR A 164 0.05 -14.03 18.97
N LEU A 165 0.21 -15.35 19.01
CA LEU A 165 -0.57 -16.31 18.24
C LEU A 165 -1.76 -16.75 19.09
N HIS A 166 -2.98 -16.54 18.58
CA HIS A 166 -4.21 -17.08 19.16
C HIS A 166 -4.69 -18.21 18.26
N ILE A 167 -4.74 -19.41 18.80
CA ILE A 167 -5.17 -20.62 18.12
C ILE A 167 -6.45 -21.07 18.80
N GLN A 168 -7.54 -21.09 18.04
CA GLN A 168 -8.84 -21.58 18.52
C GLN A 168 -9.07 -22.96 17.92
N VAL A 169 -9.32 -23.93 18.78
CA VAL A 169 -9.59 -25.31 18.37
C VAL A 169 -10.96 -25.69 18.91
N ASP A 170 -11.93 -25.79 18.01
CA ASP A 170 -13.27 -26.26 18.31
C ASP A 170 -13.29 -27.78 18.12
N ARG A 171 -13.62 -28.53 19.17
CA ARG A 171 -13.92 -29.97 19.10
C ARG A 171 -15.33 -30.20 19.63
N ASP A 172 -15.98 -31.27 19.17
CA ASP A 172 -17.40 -31.57 19.40
C ASP A 172 -17.87 -31.42 20.88
N ASP A 173 -16.96 -31.57 21.85
CA ASP A 173 -17.25 -31.45 23.29
C ASP A 173 -16.39 -30.39 24.05
N ASP A 174 -15.43 -29.71 23.41
CA ASP A 174 -14.48 -28.78 24.08
C ASP A 174 -14.00 -27.65 23.14
N GLU A 175 -14.06 -26.40 23.63
CA GLU A 175 -13.36 -25.24 23.02
C GLU A 175 -11.99 -25.06 23.71
N ARG A 176 -10.90 -25.05 22.93
CA ARG A 176 -9.56 -24.76 23.45
C ARG A 176 -8.95 -23.54 22.79
N ASP A 177 -8.72 -22.52 23.61
CA ASP A 177 -7.91 -21.36 23.24
C ASP A 177 -6.44 -21.56 23.67
N VAL A 178 -5.54 -21.54 22.70
CA VAL A 178 -4.10 -21.54 22.95
C VAL A 178 -3.53 -20.17 22.58
N ILE A 179 -2.89 -19.52 23.55
CA ILE A 179 -2.28 -18.19 23.38
C ILE A 179 -0.77 -18.32 23.57
N ILE A 180 -0.04 -18.03 22.50
CA ILE A 180 1.42 -18.16 22.44
C ILE A 180 2.03 -16.80 22.18
N ARG A 181 2.98 -16.38 23.02
CA ARG A 181 3.81 -15.20 22.73
C ARG A 181 5.08 -15.64 22.05
N THR A 182 5.40 -14.99 20.93
CA THR A 182 6.58 -15.29 20.13
C THR A 182 7.34 -14.02 19.76
N GLY A 183 8.65 -14.19 19.57
CA GLY A 183 9.56 -13.18 19.04
C GLY A 183 10.07 -13.61 17.67
N GLY A 184 10.40 -12.62 16.86
CA GLY A 184 10.78 -12.82 15.48
C GLY A 184 11.45 -11.60 14.88
N PHE A 185 11.56 -11.61 13.56
CA PHE A 185 12.01 -10.44 12.80
C PHE A 185 11.30 -10.39 11.45
N TYR A 186 11.32 -9.20 10.87
CA TYR A 186 10.97 -8.95 9.47
C TYR A 186 12.26 -8.80 8.66
N SER A 187 12.31 -9.28 7.43
CA SER A 187 13.39 -8.99 6.48
C SER A 187 12.87 -8.10 5.36
N PHE A 188 13.55 -6.97 5.11
CA PHE A 188 13.21 -6.09 4.00
C PHE A 188 13.56 -6.71 2.63
N ALA A 189 14.64 -7.48 2.55
CA ALA A 189 15.08 -8.08 1.29
C ALA A 189 14.10 -9.13 0.74
N THR A 190 13.62 -10.04 1.59
CA THR A 190 12.73 -11.13 1.18
C THR A 190 11.25 -10.83 1.41
N HIS A 191 10.93 -9.72 2.10
CA HIS A 191 9.60 -9.40 2.59
C HIS A 191 9.00 -10.52 3.45
N GLU A 192 9.82 -11.15 4.30
CA GLU A 192 9.40 -12.26 5.14
C GLU A 192 9.35 -11.90 6.62
N ILE A 193 8.37 -12.44 7.32
CA ILE A 193 8.32 -12.50 8.78
C ILE A 193 8.73 -13.89 9.24
N LEU A 194 9.61 -13.96 10.24
CA LEU A 194 10.00 -15.20 10.88
C LEU A 194 9.62 -15.15 12.36
N PHE A 195 8.74 -16.03 12.81
CA PHE A 195 8.43 -16.21 14.22
C PHE A 195 8.88 -17.59 14.71
N LYS A 196 9.54 -17.63 15.86
CA LYS A 196 9.87 -18.90 16.53
C LYS A 196 8.65 -19.43 17.25
N THR A 197 8.18 -20.63 16.91
CA THR A 197 7.14 -21.27 17.72
C THR A 197 7.77 -21.84 19.00
N PRO A 198 7.10 -21.75 20.16
CA PRO A 198 7.61 -22.27 21.42
C PRO A 198 7.45 -23.80 21.55
N ASP A 199 7.01 -24.49 20.49
CA ASP A 199 6.73 -25.91 20.56
C ASP A 199 8.00 -26.75 20.75
N THR A 200 7.84 -27.89 21.41
CA THR A 200 8.87 -28.90 21.71
C THR A 200 9.60 -29.39 20.45
N ASP A 201 8.92 -29.39 19.31
CA ASP A 201 9.43 -29.87 18.02
C ASP A 201 10.26 -28.84 17.23
N ASN A 202 10.49 -27.64 17.79
CA ASN A 202 11.20 -26.54 17.13
C ASN A 202 10.65 -26.28 15.71
N HIS A 203 9.55 -25.54 15.60
CA HIS A 203 9.05 -25.04 14.32
C HIS A 203 9.23 -23.51 14.19
N TYR A 204 9.37 -23.00 12.97
CA TYR A 204 9.24 -21.58 12.66
C TYR A 204 7.99 -21.34 11.81
N LEU A 205 7.31 -20.22 12.07
CA LEU A 205 6.33 -19.67 11.14
C LEU A 205 7.04 -18.66 10.25
N VAL A 206 7.08 -18.96 8.94
CA VAL A 206 7.63 -18.09 7.90
C VAL A 206 6.45 -17.49 7.13
N GLY A 207 6.22 -16.19 7.27
CA GLY A 207 5.20 -15.47 6.51
C GLY A 207 5.82 -14.72 5.35
N HIS A 208 5.45 -15.05 4.12
CA HIS A 208 5.95 -14.42 2.90
C HIS A 208 4.93 -13.41 2.34
N PHE A 209 5.33 -12.15 2.24
CA PHE A 209 4.59 -11.10 1.52
C PHE A 209 5.08 -11.03 0.07
N ASP A 210 4.18 -10.67 -0.85
CA ASP A 210 4.51 -10.57 -2.29
C ASP A 210 5.28 -9.28 -2.67
N GLY A 211 5.65 -8.44 -1.69
CA GLY A 211 6.35 -7.16 -1.86
C GLY A 211 5.46 -5.98 -2.29
N TYR A 212 4.18 -6.19 -2.58
CA TYR A 212 3.26 -5.13 -3.01
C TYR A 212 1.99 -5.05 -2.16
N ASN A 213 1.44 -6.19 -1.79
CA ASN A 213 0.29 -6.36 -0.94
C ASN A 213 0.71 -6.82 0.45
N PHE A 214 0.79 -5.86 1.38
CA PHE A 214 1.09 -6.14 2.77
C PHE A 214 -0.15 -6.40 3.65
N ASP A 215 -1.34 -6.52 3.06
CA ASP A 215 -2.56 -6.92 3.77
C ASP A 215 -2.78 -8.44 3.73
N GLN A 216 -1.91 -9.18 3.05
CA GLN A 216 -1.99 -10.63 2.93
C GLN A 216 -0.59 -11.24 2.87
N PHE A 217 -0.36 -12.34 3.60
CA PHE A 217 0.86 -13.14 3.46
C PHE A 217 0.57 -14.63 3.49
N VAL A 218 1.46 -15.42 2.89
CA VAL A 218 1.42 -16.88 2.94
C VAL A 218 2.28 -17.32 4.11
N GLY A 219 1.67 -17.92 5.14
CA GLY A 219 2.39 -18.43 6.30
C GLY A 219 2.65 -19.93 6.17
N ASN A 220 3.92 -20.32 6.18
CA ASN A 220 4.39 -21.69 6.18
C ASN A 220 4.94 -22.04 7.57
N THR A 221 4.51 -23.15 8.14
CA THR A 221 5.16 -23.73 9.33
C THR A 221 6.24 -24.68 8.87
N VAL A 222 7.47 -24.39 9.26
CA VAL A 222 8.69 -25.08 8.82
C VAL A 222 9.39 -25.72 10.00
N LYS A 223 9.79 -26.99 9.86
CA LYS A 223 10.52 -27.72 10.91
C LYS A 223 11.99 -27.35 10.96
N VAL A 224 12.51 -27.08 12.17
CA VAL A 224 13.94 -26.80 12.37
C VAL A 224 14.77 -28.02 12.00
N GLY A 225 15.83 -27.79 11.22
CA GLY A 225 16.77 -28.81 10.78
C GLY A 225 16.45 -29.39 9.40
N SER A 226 15.21 -29.86 9.16
CA SER A 226 14.84 -30.40 7.84
C SER A 226 14.44 -29.33 6.82
N GLY A 227 13.94 -28.17 7.26
CA GLY A 227 13.40 -27.14 6.36
C GLY A 227 12.09 -27.53 5.69
N GLU A 228 11.49 -28.66 6.08
CA GLU A 228 10.25 -29.16 5.50
C GLU A 228 9.06 -28.33 5.99
N THR A 229 8.19 -27.94 5.05
CA THR A 229 6.95 -27.22 5.35
C THR A 229 5.83 -28.20 5.66
N CYS A 230 5.40 -28.26 6.91
CA CYS A 230 4.35 -29.18 7.36
C CYS A 230 2.95 -28.55 7.46
N ALA A 231 2.84 -27.22 7.40
CA ALA A 231 1.55 -26.54 7.34
C ALA A 231 1.63 -25.25 6.54
N ARG A 232 0.49 -24.85 5.96
CA ARG A 232 0.33 -23.59 5.22
C ARG A 232 -1.01 -22.96 5.55
N TYR A 233 -0.96 -21.66 5.84
CA TYR A 233 -2.10 -20.81 6.13
C TYR A 233 -2.03 -19.54 5.27
N ILE A 234 -3.18 -19.04 4.84
CA ILE A 234 -3.27 -17.75 4.13
C ILE A 234 -3.74 -16.70 5.12
N TYR A 235 -2.87 -15.79 5.47
CA TYR A 235 -3.14 -14.74 6.44
C TYR A 235 -3.64 -13.48 5.76
N LYS A 236 -4.77 -12.94 6.23
CA LYS A 236 -5.32 -11.66 5.80
C LYS A 236 -5.40 -10.71 6.98
N ARG A 237 -4.99 -9.46 6.75
CA ARG A 237 -5.11 -8.38 7.72
C ARG A 237 -6.59 -8.09 8.00
N GLN A 238 -6.93 -8.03 9.27
CA GLN A 238 -8.23 -7.59 9.73
C GLN A 238 -8.21 -6.09 9.98
N HIS A 239 -9.10 -5.37 9.32
CA HIS A 239 -9.29 -3.92 9.47
C HIS A 239 -10.42 -3.60 10.44
#